data_AF-A0A833WBL9-F1
#
_entry.id   AF-A0A833WBL9-F1
#
_cell.length_a   1.000
_cell.length_b   1.000
_cell.length_c   1.000
_cell.angle_alpha   90.00
_cell.angle_beta   90.00
_cell.angle_gamma   90.00
#
_symmetry.space_group_name_H-M   'P 1'
#
loop_
_entity.id
_entity.type
_entity.pdbx_description
1 polymer ?
#
loop_
_entity_poly.entity_id
_entity_poly.type
_entity_poly.pdbx_seq_one_letter_code
_entity_poly.pdbx_strand_id
1 'polypeptide(L)'
;MTSVHLSSPEREARPRFTCQQCGRGYTMLCNLRRHINRECGGKRQFPCFYCGYSFTQKTSLQRHVIAIHKIDVVKGMENLKWKLLM
;
A
#
# COMPACT_ATOMS: atom_id res chain seq x y z
N MET A 1 36.10 28.05 -27.81
CA MET A 1 36.55 27.02 -26.85
C MET A 1 35.29 26.56 -26.12
N THR A 2 34.65 25.50 -26.61
CA THR A 2 33.35 25.04 -26.12
C THR A 2 33.52 24.38 -24.75
N SER A 3 33.11 25.07 -23.67
CA SER A 3 32.95 24.45 -22.35
C SER A 3 31.85 23.40 -22.42
N VAL A 4 32.24 22.13 -22.52
CA VAL A 4 31.35 21.02 -22.25
C VAL A 4 31.17 21.00 -20.73
N HIS A 5 30.04 21.50 -20.25
CA HIS A 5 29.60 21.20 -18.89
C HIS A 5 29.28 19.71 -18.84
N LEU A 6 30.25 18.91 -18.41
CA LEU A 6 30.02 17.52 -18.06
C LEU A 6 29.33 17.52 -16.69
N SER A 7 28.00 17.66 -16.71
CA SER A 7 27.17 17.44 -15.53
C SER A 7 27.44 16.03 -15.03
N SER A 8 27.91 15.97 -13.79
CA SER A 8 28.15 14.75 -12.98
C SER A 8 27.08 13.69 -13.27
N PRO A 9 27.40 12.38 -13.26
CA PRO A 9 26.36 11.36 -13.32
C PRO A 9 25.53 11.53 -12.06
N GLU A 10 24.38 12.21 -12.21
CA GLU A 10 23.35 12.18 -11.21
C GLU A 10 23.16 10.71 -10.88
N ARG A 11 23.21 10.36 -9.59
CA ARG A 11 22.79 9.03 -9.13
C ARG A 11 21.29 8.97 -9.31
N GLU A 12 20.83 9.02 -10.56
CA GLU A 12 19.46 8.81 -10.93
C GLU A 12 19.20 7.37 -10.51
N ALA A 13 18.39 7.24 -9.47
CA ALA A 13 18.13 5.96 -8.86
C ALA A 13 17.28 5.16 -9.84
N ARG A 14 17.95 4.57 -10.84
CA ARG A 14 17.33 3.76 -11.86
C ARG A 14 16.64 2.60 -11.16
N PRO A 15 15.34 2.38 -11.39
CA PRO A 15 14.64 1.26 -10.80
C PRO A 15 15.34 -0.03 -11.23
N ARG A 16 15.81 -0.80 -10.25
CA ARG A 16 16.48 -2.09 -10.47
C ARG A 16 15.50 -3.27 -10.40
N PHE A 17 14.35 -3.05 -9.77
CA PHE A 17 13.36 -4.08 -9.51
C PHE A 17 12.02 -3.67 -10.13
N THR A 18 11.52 -4.47 -11.07
CA THR A 18 10.30 -4.14 -11.82
C THR A 18 9.22 -5.17 -11.55
N CYS A 19 8.00 -4.70 -11.28
CA CYS A 19 6.84 -5.56 -11.18
C CYS A 19 6.49 -6.13 -12.55
N GLN A 20 6.53 -7.45 -12.71
CA GLN A 20 6.20 -8.12 -13.98
C GLN A 20 4.70 -8.05 -14.32
N GLN A 21 3.85 -7.77 -13.32
CA GLN A 21 2.40 -7.77 -13.49
C GLN A 21 1.86 -6.40 -13.96
N CYS A 22 2.54 -5.30 -13.64
CA CYS A 22 2.10 -3.95 -14.03
C CYS A 22 3.22 -3.02 -14.55
N GLY A 23 4.46 -3.50 -14.65
CA GLY A 23 5.59 -2.74 -15.19
C GLY A 23 6.20 -1.69 -14.25
N ARG A 24 5.68 -1.50 -13.03
CA ARG A 24 6.14 -0.44 -12.13
C ARG A 24 7.53 -0.74 -11.56
N GLY A 25 8.42 0.25 -11.62
CA GLY A 25 9.82 0.14 -11.19
C GLY A 25 10.06 0.62 -9.76
N TYR A 26 11.00 -0.03 -9.08
CA TYR A 26 11.41 0.26 -7.71
C TYR A 26 12.94 0.20 -7.57
N THR A 27 13.48 1.08 -6.76
CA THR A 27 14.92 1.15 -6.44
C THR A 27 15.32 0.08 -5.41
N MET A 28 14.38 -0.36 -4.57
CA MET A 28 14.60 -1.35 -3.52
C MET A 28 13.66 -2.55 -3.65
N LEU A 29 14.18 -3.75 -3.42
CA LEU A 29 13.41 -5.00 -3.49
C LEU A 29 12.27 -5.06 -2.47
N CYS A 30 12.47 -4.51 -1.25
CA CYS A 30 11.42 -4.46 -0.23
C CYS A 30 10.20 -3.65 -0.68
N ASN A 31 10.42 -2.58 -1.46
CA ASN A 31 9.35 -1.76 -2.01
C ASN A 31 8.57 -2.51 -3.10
N LEU A 32 9.27 -3.24 -3.99
CA LEU A 32 8.63 -4.10 -4.98
C LEU A 32 7.78 -5.18 -4.29
N ARG A 33 8.32 -5.90 -3.29
CA ARG A 33 7.56 -6.93 -2.55
C ARG A 33 6.32 -6.36 -1.88
N ARG A 34 6.47 -5.19 -1.23
CA ARG A 34 5.34 -4.49 -0.61
C ARG A 34 4.27 -4.14 -1.63
N HIS A 35 4.66 -3.65 -2.81
CA HIS A 35 3.73 -3.36 -3.90
C HIS A 35 3.00 -4.62 -4.36
N ILE A 36 3.73 -5.70 -4.67
CA ILE A 36 3.12 -6.96 -5.11
C ILE A 36 2.10 -7.43 -4.07
N ASN A 37 2.47 -7.46 -2.79
CA ASN A 37 1.57 -7.94 -1.74
C ASN A 37 0.37 -7.03 -1.47
N ARG A 38 0.39 -5.75 -1.88
CA ARG A 38 -0.70 -4.81 -1.58
C ARG A 38 -1.62 -4.57 -2.77
N GLU A 39 -1.06 -4.57 -3.97
CA GLU A 39 -1.72 -4.09 -5.18
C GLU A 39 -1.95 -5.22 -6.20
N CYS A 40 -0.93 -6.03 -6.51
CA CYS A 40 -1.00 -6.98 -7.62
C CYS A 40 -1.39 -8.42 -7.22
N GLY A 41 -0.91 -8.89 -6.06
CA GLY A 41 -1.15 -10.22 -5.51
C GLY A 41 -1.74 -10.20 -4.10
N GLY A 42 -2.13 -9.02 -3.61
CA GLY A 42 -2.70 -8.86 -2.28
C GLY A 42 -4.08 -9.48 -2.15
N LYS A 43 -4.23 -10.45 -1.24
CA LYS A 43 -5.54 -10.96 -0.85
C LYS A 43 -6.26 -9.89 -0.03
N ARG A 44 -7.51 -9.60 -0.38
CA ARG A 44 -8.37 -8.66 0.36
C ARG A 44 -8.96 -9.33 1.60
N GLN A 45 -8.15 -9.41 2.66
CA GLN A 45 -8.48 -10.13 3.89
C GLN A 45 -9.26 -9.28 4.91
N PHE A 46 -9.44 -7.98 4.65
CA PHE A 46 -10.05 -7.05 5.59
C PHE A 46 -11.41 -6.57 5.06
N PRO A 47 -12.50 -7.34 5.28
CA PRO A 47 -13.84 -6.93 4.87
C PRO A 47 -14.36 -5.77 5.74
N CYS A 48 -15.06 -4.83 5.11
CA CYS A 48 -15.87 -3.87 5.80
C CYS A 48 -17.16 -4.54 6.28
N PHE A 49 -17.44 -4.49 7.58
CA PHE A 49 -18.65 -5.10 8.12
C PHE A 49 -19.94 -4.40 7.64
N TYR A 50 -19.86 -3.10 7.32
CA TYR A 50 -21.03 -2.30 6.96
C TYR A 50 -21.45 -2.45 5.49
N CYS A 51 -20.50 -2.70 4.58
CA CYS A 51 -20.80 -2.80 3.14
C CYS A 51 -20.21 -4.04 2.46
N GLY A 52 -19.51 -4.91 3.20
CA GLY A 52 -18.88 -6.13 2.67
C GLY A 52 -17.66 -5.90 1.79
N TYR A 53 -17.30 -4.66 1.44
CA TYR A 53 -16.15 -4.39 0.58
C TYR A 53 -14.84 -4.70 1.30
N SER A 54 -13.97 -5.48 0.65
CA SER A 54 -12.74 -5.99 1.25
C SER A 54 -11.49 -5.22 0.82
N PHE A 55 -10.58 -5.02 1.78
CA PHE A 55 -9.31 -4.32 1.59
C PHE A 55 -8.13 -5.26 1.78
N THR A 56 -7.00 -4.93 1.15
CA THR A 56 -5.72 -5.64 1.34
C THR A 56 -4.97 -5.19 2.60
N GLN A 57 -5.37 -4.07 3.22
CA GLN A 57 -4.73 -3.49 4.40
C GLN A 57 -5.76 -2.99 5.41
N LYS A 58 -5.48 -3.21 6.70
CA LYS A 58 -6.31 -2.72 7.82
C LYS A 58 -6.46 -1.19 7.82
N THR A 59 -5.38 -0.45 7.56
CA THR A 59 -5.41 1.02 7.51
C THR A 59 -6.31 1.56 6.40
N SER A 60 -6.34 0.88 5.25
CA SER A 60 -7.26 1.22 4.15
C SER A 60 -8.71 0.99 4.55
N LEU A 61 -9.02 -0.12 5.23
CA LEU A 61 -10.35 -0.38 5.79
C LEU A 61 -10.74 0.70 6.81
N GLN A 62 -9.84 1.05 7.74
CA GLN A 62 -10.12 2.08 8.76
C GLN A 62 -10.46 3.42 8.12
N ARG A 63 -9.65 3.88 7.16
CA ARG A 63 -9.94 5.12 6.42
C ARG A 63 -11.27 5.05 5.67
N HIS A 64 -11.59 3.92 5.07
CA HIS A 64 -12.88 3.71 4.42
C HIS A 64 -14.05 3.80 5.41
N VAL A 65 -13.94 3.17 6.58
CA VAL A 65 -14.98 3.21 7.61
C VAL A 65 -15.21 4.63 8.13
N ILE A 66 -14.16 5.43 8.34
CA ILE A 66 -14.29 6.84 8.70
C ILE A 66 -14.94 7.64 7.56
N ALA A 67 -14.44 7.51 6.34
CA ALA A 67 -14.84 8.40 5.26
C ALA A 67 -16.23 8.07 4.68
N ILE A 68 -16.54 6.78 4.54
CA ILE A 68 -17.74 6.29 3.87
C ILE A 68 -18.85 5.98 4.88
N HIS A 69 -18.50 5.43 6.05
CA HIS A 69 -19.47 5.09 7.10
C HIS A 69 -19.52 6.12 8.24
N LYS A 70 -18.62 7.12 8.26
CA LYS A 70 -18.57 8.19 9.28
C LYS A 70 -18.42 7.67 10.70
N ILE A 71 -17.59 6.63 10.87
CA ILE A 71 -17.35 5.99 12.17
C ILE A 71 -15.95 6.32 12.65
N ASP A 72 -15.86 6.97 13.81
CA ASP A 72 -14.61 7.29 14.47
C ASP A 72 -13.94 6.04 15.05
N VAL A 73 -12.85 5.62 14.41
CA VAL A 73 -12.07 4.41 14.79
C VAL A 73 -11.36 4.56 16.14
N VAL A 74 -11.33 5.78 16.71
CA VAL A 74 -10.79 6.06 18.06
C VAL A 74 -11.74 5.56 19.16
N LYS A 75 -13.06 5.49 18.90
CA LYS A 75 -14.07 4.87 19.78
C LYS A 75 -14.52 3.48 19.29
N GLY A 76 -14.16 3.09 18.08
CA GLY A 76 -14.51 1.81 17.47
C GLY A 76 -13.63 0.61 17.85
N MET A 77 -12.78 0.71 18.88
CA MET A 77 -12.07 -0.47 19.42
C MET A 77 -12.97 -1.36 20.30
N GLU A 78 -14.20 -0.95 20.60
CA GLU A 78 -15.12 -1.72 21.44
C GLU A 78 -15.95 -2.77 20.67
N ASN A 79 -16.06 -2.68 19.33
CA ASN A 79 -16.82 -3.64 18.51
C ASN A 79 -15.97 -4.62 17.70
N LEU A 80 -14.64 -4.60 17.87
CA LEU A 80 -13.71 -5.57 17.29
C LEU A 80 -12.64 -5.99 18.31
N LYS A 81 -13.04 -6.25 19.57
CA LYS A 81 -12.47 -7.44 20.22
C LYS A 81 -12.63 -8.54 19.18
N TRP A 82 -11.57 -9.25 18.83
CA TRP A 82 -11.57 -10.44 17.97
C TRP A 82 -12.37 -11.61 18.57
N LYS A 83 -13.47 -11.30 19.27
CA LYS A 83 -14.24 -12.03 20.26
C LYS A 83 -13.69 -13.43 20.55
N LEU A 84 -12.46 -13.48 21.05
CA LEU A 84 -11.85 -14.56 21.83
C LEU A 84 -11.91 -16.01 21.31
N LEU A 85 -12.57 -16.38 20.22
CA LEU A 85 -12.76 -17.78 19.80
C LEU A 85 -13.04 -17.85 18.28
N MET A 86 -11.97 -18.05 17.51
CA MET A 86 -11.87 -19.29 16.70
C MET A 86 -10.72 -20.08 17.31
#